data_AF-A0A8J6IJJ1-F1
#
_entry.id   AF-A0A8J6IJJ1-F1
#
_cell.length_a   1.000
_cell.length_b   1.000
_cell.length_c   1.000
_cell.angle_alpha   90.00
_cell.angle_beta   90.00
_cell.angle_gamma   90.00
#
_symmetry.space_group_name_H-M   'P 1'
#
loop_
_entity.id
_entity.type
_entity.pdbx_description
1 polymer ?
#
loop_
_entity_poly.entity_id
_entity_poly.type
_entity_poly.pdbx_seq_one_letter_code
_entity_poly.pdbx_strand_id
1 'polypeptide(L)'
;MAHLNPDFDELRAEIDGADQVFTVDLQSLNNSSVTGNVFVTVTGDELTVTVVAEGTAKGQVHPQHIHGLFDSEGNPIDSEAPNSFNDNDGDGFVEVLEGVAAYGDVLLPLVAPAGDVPDGRPVSDASGDLFFSYTYDLSDDSQFFSPVTGNDYTGEDLIELFLREYVLHGSVIPEGYGEGTEGEVSGDGGYIGILPAAAGGLEETSKDAALALFDSLEDDFRNVISGDDTDESLTGVLGDDAIFAGGGDDRVAGRDGNDSITGGDGNDRLLGGDGDDFILGGAGADRAFGGNGDDTYVVQGSSDDYRVIQRDDGQVIVQEAGTDNR
;
A
#
# COMPACT_ATOMS: atom_id res chain seq x y z
N MET A 1 -4.38 -7.14 17.70
CA MET A 1 -3.51 -8.26 17.25
C MET A 1 -2.91 -7.80 15.93
N ALA A 2 -1.62 -8.01 15.67
CA ALA A 2 -1.06 -7.60 14.37
C ALA A 2 -1.53 -8.58 13.30
N HIS A 3 -2.21 -8.05 12.27
CA HIS A 3 -2.66 -8.83 11.12
C HIS A 3 -1.61 -8.69 10.01
N LEU A 4 -1.13 -9.81 9.47
CA LEU A 4 -0.20 -9.84 8.33
C LEU A 4 -0.95 -9.94 6.99
N ASN A 5 -2.27 -10.13 7.04
CA ASN A 5 -3.17 -9.98 5.90
C ASN A 5 -4.31 -9.03 6.32
N PRO A 6 -4.68 -8.05 5.48
CA PRO A 6 -5.82 -7.19 5.75
C PRO A 6 -7.10 -8.01 5.91
N ASP A 7 -7.81 -7.79 7.02
CA ASP A 7 -9.25 -8.06 7.10
C ASP A 7 -9.94 -6.77 6.66
N PHE A 8 -10.21 -6.66 5.36
CA PHE A 8 -10.78 -5.43 4.79
C PHE A 8 -12.19 -5.15 5.33
N ASP A 9 -12.96 -6.20 5.69
CA ASP A 9 -14.27 -6.05 6.32
C ASP A 9 -14.15 -5.43 7.72
N GLU A 10 -13.15 -5.85 8.51
CA GLU A 10 -12.86 -5.29 9.84
C GLU A 10 -12.44 -3.82 9.74
N LEU A 11 -11.51 -3.50 8.84
CA LEU A 11 -11.04 -2.12 8.65
C LEU A 11 -12.15 -1.19 8.13
N ARG A 12 -13.00 -1.68 7.22
CA ARG A 12 -14.18 -0.93 6.79
C ARG A 12 -15.10 -0.61 7.98
N ALA A 13 -15.36 -1.60 8.82
CA ALA A 13 -16.22 -1.44 10.00
C ALA A 13 -15.60 -0.47 11.02
N GLU A 14 -14.28 -0.46 11.14
CA GLU A 14 -13.54 0.47 11.99
C GLU A 14 -13.68 1.91 11.51
N ILE A 15 -13.44 2.19 10.22
CA ILE A 15 -13.59 3.54 9.64
C ILE A 15 -15.06 4.01 9.77
N ASP A 16 -16.02 3.14 9.48
CA ASP A 16 -17.45 3.48 9.60
C ASP A 16 -17.86 3.73 11.07
N GLY A 17 -17.23 3.03 12.02
CA GLY A 17 -17.47 3.15 13.46
C GLY A 17 -16.81 4.34 14.14
N ALA A 18 -15.76 4.92 13.55
CA ALA A 18 -14.89 5.90 14.20
C ALA A 18 -15.58 7.21 14.61
N ASP A 19 -15.16 7.85 15.70
CA ASP A 19 -15.54 9.22 16.04
C ASP A 19 -14.81 10.24 15.15
N GLN A 20 -13.53 9.97 14.84
CA GLN A 20 -12.69 10.78 13.95
C GLN A 20 -11.86 9.89 13.04
N VAL A 21 -11.57 10.36 11.82
CA VAL A 21 -10.74 9.65 10.84
C VAL A 21 -9.73 10.62 10.26
N PHE A 22 -8.47 10.21 10.25
CA PHE A 22 -7.37 10.91 9.62
C PHE A 22 -6.74 10.02 8.57
N THR A 23 -6.21 10.64 7.52
CA THR A 23 -5.50 9.95 6.45
C THR A 23 -4.14 10.58 6.20
N VAL A 24 -3.19 9.76 5.77
CA VAL A 24 -1.89 10.21 5.24
C VAL A 24 -1.72 9.61 3.85
N ASP A 25 -1.31 10.45 2.88
CA ASP A 25 -0.92 10.01 1.54
C ASP A 25 0.61 9.82 1.48
N LEU A 26 1.03 8.56 1.32
CA LEU A 26 2.43 8.16 1.31
C LEU A 26 3.16 8.53 0.01
N GLN A 27 2.44 9.01 -1.03
CA GLN A 27 3.06 9.48 -2.28
C GLN A 27 3.83 10.80 -2.11
N SER A 28 3.65 11.51 -0.99
CA SER A 28 4.10 12.88 -0.80
C SER A 28 5.64 13.04 -0.68
N LEU A 29 6.36 11.96 -0.35
CA LEU A 29 7.81 11.98 -0.14
C LEU A 29 8.56 11.45 -1.37
N ASN A 30 8.79 12.37 -2.29
CA ASN A 30 9.16 12.09 -3.67
C ASN A 30 10.67 11.85 -3.88
N ASN A 31 11.12 10.65 -3.52
CA ASN A 31 12.21 9.93 -4.20
C ASN A 31 12.24 8.42 -3.90
N SER A 32 11.31 7.91 -3.08
CA SER A 32 11.08 6.47 -2.96
C SER A 32 10.03 6.01 -3.99
N SER A 33 10.00 4.71 -4.27
CA SER A 33 8.91 4.07 -5.02
C SER A 33 7.73 3.67 -4.14
N VAL A 34 7.71 4.10 -2.87
CA VAL A 34 6.69 3.69 -1.90
C VAL A 34 5.43 4.52 -2.11
N THR A 35 4.30 3.84 -2.19
CA THR A 35 2.96 4.44 -2.32
C THR A 35 2.01 3.82 -1.31
N GLY A 36 0.82 4.40 -1.15
CA GLY A 36 -0.24 3.89 -0.28
C GLY A 36 -0.74 4.93 0.71
N ASN A 37 -1.43 4.47 1.74
CA ASN A 37 -2.08 5.35 2.71
C ASN A 37 -2.01 4.82 4.14
N VAL A 38 -2.08 5.75 5.07
CA VAL A 38 -2.30 5.46 6.49
C VAL A 38 -3.67 5.97 6.88
N PHE A 39 -4.42 5.15 7.59
CA PHE A 39 -5.67 5.51 8.24
C PHE A 39 -5.44 5.55 9.74
N VAL A 40 -5.83 6.65 10.38
CA VAL A 40 -5.87 6.75 11.84
C VAL A 40 -7.30 6.99 12.26
N THR A 41 -7.87 6.03 12.96
CA THR A 41 -9.24 6.11 13.49
C THR A 41 -9.19 6.33 15.00
N VAL A 42 -10.10 7.13 15.51
CA VAL A 42 -10.30 7.30 16.96
C VAL A 42 -11.72 6.92 17.29
N THR A 43 -11.91 5.99 18.23
CA THR A 43 -13.23 5.55 18.73
C THR A 43 -13.21 5.52 20.25
N GLY A 44 -13.85 6.49 20.90
CA GLY A 44 -13.71 6.66 22.35
C GLY A 44 -12.25 6.88 22.77
N ASP A 45 -11.73 5.97 23.59
CA ASP A 45 -10.34 5.99 24.08
C ASP A 45 -9.41 5.09 23.23
N GLU A 46 -9.90 4.51 22.13
CA GLU A 46 -9.11 3.67 21.23
C GLU A 46 -8.63 4.49 20.02
N LEU A 47 -7.34 4.39 19.73
CA LEU A 47 -6.73 4.94 18.51
C LEU A 47 -6.16 3.78 17.71
N THR A 48 -6.69 3.54 16.51
CA THR A 48 -6.13 2.53 15.60
C THR A 48 -5.35 3.21 14.49
N VAL A 49 -4.14 2.72 14.24
CA VAL A 49 -3.34 3.09 13.08
C VAL A 49 -3.30 1.90 12.14
N THR A 50 -3.79 2.08 10.92
CA THR A 50 -3.72 1.10 9.85
C THR A 50 -2.92 1.65 8.68
N VAL A 51 -1.90 0.91 8.27
CA VAL A 51 -0.96 1.25 7.21
C VAL A 51 -1.11 0.25 6.09
N VAL A 52 -1.31 0.78 4.88
CA VAL A 52 -1.30 0.02 3.63
C VAL A 52 -0.29 0.70 2.72
N ALA A 53 0.81 0.03 2.41
CA ALA A 53 1.86 0.58 1.57
C ALA A 53 2.40 -0.46 0.59
N GLU A 54 2.80 0.00 -0.58
CA GLU A 54 3.37 -0.83 -1.65
C GLU A 54 4.75 -0.31 -2.05
N GLY A 55 5.49 -1.08 -2.83
CA GLY A 55 6.79 -0.66 -3.35
C GLY A 55 7.88 -0.55 -2.28
N THR A 56 7.65 -1.16 -1.11
CA THR A 56 8.62 -1.27 -0.03
C THR A 56 9.64 -2.38 -0.33
N ALA A 57 10.67 -2.51 0.50
CA ALA A 57 11.75 -3.44 0.25
C ALA A 57 11.35 -4.86 0.68
N LYS A 58 11.05 -5.71 -0.32
CA LYS A 58 10.61 -7.11 -0.22
C LYS A 58 11.19 -7.90 0.96
N GLY A 59 10.32 -8.45 1.79
CA GLY A 59 10.65 -9.32 2.92
C GLY A 59 11.45 -8.65 4.03
N GLN A 60 11.47 -7.31 4.12
CA GLN A 60 12.26 -6.58 5.11
C GLN A 60 11.39 -5.91 6.18
N VAL A 61 12.02 -5.59 7.30
CA VAL A 61 11.44 -4.82 8.39
C VAL A 61 11.41 -3.33 8.04
N HIS A 62 10.28 -2.68 8.30
CA HIS A 62 10.07 -1.25 8.05
C HIS A 62 9.68 -0.51 9.35
N PRO A 63 10.63 0.19 10.00
CA PRO A 63 10.33 1.05 11.14
C PRO A 63 9.31 2.13 10.78
N GLN A 64 8.40 2.43 11.70
CA GLN A 64 7.33 3.41 11.52
C GLN A 64 6.98 4.08 12.85
N HIS A 65 6.54 5.33 12.77
CA HIS A 65 6.05 6.06 13.95
C HIS A 65 5.20 7.27 13.58
N ILE A 66 4.52 7.79 14.60
CA ILE A 66 3.96 9.15 14.59
C ILE A 66 4.80 10.04 15.50
N HIS A 67 5.18 11.21 15.00
CA HIS A 67 5.96 12.21 15.76
C HIS A 67 5.19 13.53 15.95
N GLY A 68 5.64 14.32 16.93
CA GLY A 68 5.02 15.57 17.34
C GLY A 68 6.03 16.64 17.77
N LEU A 69 5.81 17.89 17.34
CA LEU A 69 6.54 19.05 17.85
C LEU A 69 5.79 19.73 19.01
N PHE A 70 6.58 20.35 19.89
CA PHE A 70 6.05 21.15 21.00
C PHE A 70 6.78 22.49 21.08
N ASP A 71 6.06 23.55 21.42
CA ASP A 71 6.65 24.85 21.70
C ASP A 71 7.42 24.86 23.04
N SER A 72 8.06 25.99 23.36
CA SER A 72 8.80 26.13 24.62
C SER A 72 7.93 26.08 25.89
N GLU A 73 6.61 26.19 25.75
CA GLU A 73 5.63 26.09 26.83
C GLU A 73 5.09 24.65 26.96
N GLY A 74 5.44 23.75 26.04
CA GLY A 74 4.99 22.37 26.00
C GLY A 74 3.66 22.19 25.28
N ASN A 75 3.16 23.19 24.54
CA ASN A 75 1.96 23.02 23.75
C ASN A 75 2.29 22.32 22.42
N PRO A 76 1.45 21.41 21.94
CA PRO A 76 1.54 20.91 20.57
C PRO A 76 1.62 22.04 19.55
N ILE A 77 2.52 21.88 18.59
CA ILE A 77 2.58 22.69 17.37
C ILE A 77 2.64 21.76 16.17
N ASP A 78 2.44 22.33 14.99
CA ASP A 78 2.52 21.60 13.73
C ASP A 78 3.87 20.90 13.62
N SER A 79 3.85 19.61 13.32
CA SER A 79 5.07 18.87 12.99
C SER A 79 5.61 19.35 11.63
N GLU A 80 6.83 18.93 11.27
CA GLU A 80 7.39 19.22 9.96
C GLU A 80 7.74 17.89 9.28
N ALA A 81 7.04 17.50 8.20
CA ALA A 81 7.19 16.17 7.60
C ALA A 81 8.45 16.10 6.72
N PRO A 82 9.17 14.95 6.70
CA PRO A 82 10.42 14.88 5.96
C PRO A 82 10.13 15.16 4.51
N ASN A 83 10.98 15.93 3.85
CA ASN A 83 10.75 16.31 2.47
C ASN A 83 12.06 16.51 1.73
N SER A 84 11.98 16.69 0.41
CA SER A 84 13.16 16.79 -0.46
C SER A 84 14.10 17.97 -0.15
N PHE A 85 13.69 18.96 0.66
CA PHE A 85 14.61 20.01 1.11
C PHE A 85 15.55 19.54 2.22
N ASN A 86 15.29 18.37 2.81
CA ASN A 86 16.11 17.73 3.83
C ASN A 86 17.17 16.78 3.24
N ASP A 87 17.29 16.73 1.91
CA ASP A 87 18.37 16.06 1.16
C ASP A 87 19.53 17.06 0.98
N ASN A 88 20.47 17.14 1.95
CA ASN A 88 21.50 18.17 1.92
C ASN A 88 22.60 17.88 0.89
N ASP A 89 22.86 16.62 0.59
CA ASP A 89 23.93 16.20 -0.32
C ASP A 89 23.43 15.98 -1.77
N GLY A 90 22.12 15.91 -1.97
CA GLY A 90 21.47 15.80 -3.27
C GLY A 90 21.50 14.38 -3.84
N ASP A 91 21.70 13.36 -3.01
CA ASP A 91 21.73 11.95 -3.42
C ASP A 91 20.32 11.35 -3.62
N GLY A 92 19.30 12.11 -3.25
CA GLY A 92 17.90 11.78 -3.37
C GLY A 92 17.27 11.20 -2.11
N PHE A 93 18.02 11.05 -1.01
CA PHE A 93 17.51 10.58 0.26
C PHE A 93 17.42 11.69 1.31
N VAL A 94 16.44 11.56 2.20
CA VAL A 94 16.18 12.56 3.23
C VAL A 94 16.97 12.27 4.50
N GLU A 95 17.87 13.18 4.86
CA GLU A 95 18.83 13.04 5.97
C GLU A 95 18.28 13.69 7.25
N VAL A 96 17.21 13.10 7.79
CA VAL A 96 16.60 13.60 9.02
C VAL A 96 16.91 12.67 10.19
N LEU A 97 17.48 13.24 11.25
CA LEU A 97 17.47 12.60 12.55
C LEU A 97 16.11 12.88 13.19
N GLU A 98 15.24 11.88 13.19
CA GLU A 98 13.91 11.98 13.81
C GLU A 98 13.97 11.71 15.32
N GLY A 99 12.99 12.20 16.06
CA GLY A 99 12.98 12.08 17.53
C GLY A 99 13.94 13.03 18.24
N VAL A 100 14.37 14.13 17.60
CA VAL A 100 15.12 15.21 18.25
C VAL A 100 14.42 16.55 18.05
N ALA A 101 14.83 17.57 18.81
CA ALA A 101 14.13 18.85 18.88
C ALA A 101 13.90 19.58 17.54
N ALA A 102 14.68 19.27 16.49
CA ALA A 102 14.49 19.85 15.17
C ALA A 102 13.31 19.23 14.39
N TYR A 103 12.83 18.05 14.80
CA TYR A 103 11.89 17.23 14.04
C TYR A 103 10.69 16.71 14.83
N GLY A 104 10.66 17.02 16.12
CA GLY A 104 9.63 16.49 17.01
C GLY A 104 10.03 15.16 17.60
N ASP A 105 9.46 14.88 18.76
CA ASP A 105 9.71 13.65 19.46
C ASP A 105 8.85 12.52 18.87
N VAL A 106 9.34 11.29 18.92
CA VAL A 106 8.54 10.12 18.52
C VAL A 106 7.53 9.86 19.63
N LEU A 107 6.25 10.11 19.35
CA LEU A 107 5.17 9.98 20.34
C LEU A 107 4.57 8.58 20.33
N LEU A 108 4.48 7.98 19.14
CA LEU A 108 3.85 6.69 18.94
C LEU A 108 4.71 5.79 18.04
N PRO A 109 5.55 4.92 18.62
CA PRO A 109 6.21 3.87 17.88
C PRO A 109 5.20 2.82 17.40
N LEU A 110 5.18 2.54 16.10
CA LEU A 110 4.30 1.52 15.51
C LEU A 110 4.96 0.14 15.55
N VAL A 111 5.11 -0.37 16.78
CA VAL A 111 5.71 -1.67 17.06
C VAL A 111 4.74 -2.47 17.91
N ALA A 112 4.33 -3.64 17.42
CA ALA A 112 3.47 -4.54 18.17
C ALA A 112 4.19 -5.05 19.45
N PRO A 113 3.47 -5.23 20.57
CA PRO A 113 4.02 -5.81 21.78
C PRO A 113 4.66 -7.18 21.54
N ALA A 114 5.72 -7.47 22.31
CA ALA A 114 6.41 -8.74 22.23
C ALA A 114 5.46 -9.91 22.54
N GLY A 115 5.16 -10.73 21.53
CA GLY A 115 4.30 -11.91 21.66
C GLY A 115 3.25 -12.05 20.56
N ASP A 116 2.88 -10.95 19.90
CA ASP A 116 1.85 -10.95 18.85
C ASP A 116 2.42 -11.22 17.45
N VAL A 117 3.71 -10.94 17.23
CA VAL A 117 4.47 -11.26 15.99
C VAL A 117 5.97 -11.42 16.32
N PRO A 118 6.73 -12.24 15.57
CA PRO A 118 8.18 -12.32 15.73
C PRO A 118 8.81 -10.93 15.50
N ASP A 119 9.52 -10.42 16.51
CA ASP A 119 10.17 -9.10 16.57
C ASP A 119 9.26 -7.85 16.55
N GLY A 120 7.94 -8.00 16.47
CA GLY A 120 6.95 -6.91 16.70
C GLY A 120 6.92 -5.81 15.65
N ARG A 121 7.86 -5.81 14.70
CA ARG A 121 8.00 -4.75 13.71
C ARG A 121 7.28 -5.11 12.42
N PRO A 122 6.67 -4.14 11.71
CA PRO A 122 6.04 -4.38 10.42
C PRO A 122 7.06 -4.93 9.40
N VAL A 123 6.68 -5.98 8.67
CA VAL A 123 7.50 -6.64 7.64
C VAL A 123 6.71 -6.66 6.35
N SER A 124 7.32 -6.18 5.26
CA SER A 124 6.73 -6.27 3.93
C SER A 124 6.74 -7.73 3.44
N ASP A 125 5.79 -8.11 2.61
CA ASP A 125 5.74 -9.44 2.02
C ASP A 125 6.77 -9.64 0.88
N ALA A 126 6.62 -10.73 0.12
CA ALA A 126 7.52 -11.05 -1.00
C ALA A 126 7.34 -10.13 -2.23
N SER A 127 6.19 -9.46 -2.35
CA SER A 127 5.87 -8.51 -3.41
C SER A 127 6.44 -7.12 -3.09
N GLY A 128 6.60 -6.80 -1.80
CA GLY A 128 6.99 -5.48 -1.32
C GLY A 128 5.80 -4.72 -0.73
N ASP A 129 4.72 -5.43 -0.43
CA ASP A 129 3.50 -4.88 0.11
C ASP A 129 3.52 -5.00 1.63
N LEU A 130 3.05 -3.95 2.28
CA LEU A 130 3.14 -3.75 3.71
C LEU A 130 1.75 -3.42 4.24
N PHE A 131 1.20 -4.36 4.99
CA PHE A 131 0.02 -4.15 5.80
C PHE A 131 0.40 -4.18 7.28
N PHE A 132 -0.05 -3.17 8.03
CA PHE A 132 0.09 -3.14 9.49
C PHE A 132 -1.14 -2.47 10.10
N SER A 133 -1.70 -3.06 11.15
CA SER A 133 -2.77 -2.43 11.91
C SER A 133 -2.56 -2.67 13.39
N TYR A 134 -2.72 -1.61 14.19
CA TYR A 134 -2.59 -1.69 15.63
C TYR A 134 -3.44 -0.65 16.36
N THR A 135 -4.14 -1.11 17.40
CA THR A 135 -4.99 -0.29 18.27
C THR A 135 -4.28 0.01 19.59
N TYR A 136 -4.19 1.29 19.92
CA TYR A 136 -3.67 1.84 21.16
C TYR A 136 -4.82 2.25 22.08
N ASP A 137 -4.62 2.07 23.38
CA ASP A 137 -5.49 2.59 24.42
C ASP A 137 -4.94 3.94 24.88
N LEU A 138 -5.63 5.02 24.51
CA LEU A 138 -5.24 6.39 24.87
C LEU A 138 -5.24 6.63 26.39
N SER A 139 -5.84 5.73 27.18
CA SER A 139 -5.80 5.78 28.64
C SER A 139 -4.62 5.01 29.27
N ASP A 140 -3.85 4.27 28.48
CA ASP A 140 -2.65 3.56 28.91
C ASP A 140 -1.37 4.30 28.50
N ASP A 141 -0.95 5.25 29.36
CA ASP A 141 0.27 6.05 29.18
C ASP A 141 1.53 5.19 28.96
N SER A 142 1.54 3.92 29.37
CA SER A 142 2.71 3.04 29.17
C SER A 142 2.99 2.71 27.70
N GLN A 143 2.05 3.03 26.80
CA GLN A 143 2.18 2.84 25.36
C GLN A 143 2.86 4.02 24.64
N PHE A 144 3.03 5.17 25.31
CA PHE A 144 3.51 6.40 24.68
C PHE A 144 4.86 6.81 25.28
N PHE A 145 5.94 6.47 24.59
CA PHE A 145 7.30 6.88 24.96
C PHE A 145 8.15 7.12 23.72
N SER A 146 9.04 8.11 23.80
CA SER A 146 10.03 8.31 22.77
C SER A 146 11.23 7.40 22.98
N PRO A 147 11.53 6.52 22.03
CA PRO A 147 12.72 5.69 22.13
C PRO A 147 14.01 6.45 21.79
N VAL A 148 13.91 7.67 21.22
CA VAL A 148 15.07 8.50 20.83
C VAL A 148 15.51 9.40 21.99
N THR A 149 14.58 10.13 22.61
CA THR A 149 14.87 11.03 23.73
C THR A 149 14.75 10.35 25.09
N GLY A 150 13.97 9.26 25.17
CA GLY A 150 13.60 8.63 26.43
C GLY A 150 12.52 9.37 27.22
N ASN A 151 11.83 10.34 26.61
CA ASN A 151 10.69 11.02 27.24
C ASN A 151 9.45 10.12 27.28
N ASP A 152 8.68 10.22 28.36
CA ASP A 152 7.37 9.59 28.50
C ASP A 152 6.26 10.58 28.12
N TYR A 153 5.19 10.08 27.51
CA TYR A 153 4.04 10.85 27.03
C TYR A 153 2.72 10.23 27.48
N THR A 154 1.62 10.92 27.22
CA THR A 154 0.25 10.48 27.49
C THR A 154 -0.59 10.47 26.21
N GLY A 155 -1.75 9.81 26.23
CA GLY A 155 -2.69 9.88 25.11
C GLY A 155 -3.16 11.31 24.77
N GLU A 156 -3.20 12.20 25.76
CA GLU A 156 -3.55 13.61 25.57
C GLU A 156 -2.50 14.36 24.73
N ASP A 157 -1.22 13.99 24.84
CA ASP A 157 -0.15 14.59 24.05
C ASP A 157 -0.24 14.20 22.56
N LEU A 158 -0.93 13.12 22.24
CA LEU A 158 -1.11 12.63 20.87
C LEU A 158 -2.35 13.21 20.19
N ILE A 159 -3.42 13.52 20.94
CA ILE A 159 -4.78 13.64 20.41
C ILE A 159 -5.03 14.84 19.47
N GLU A 160 -4.16 15.85 19.47
CA GLU A 160 -4.16 16.87 18.42
C GLU A 160 -3.52 16.30 17.14
N LEU A 161 -4.14 15.26 16.59
CA LEU A 161 -3.62 14.42 15.51
C LEU A 161 -3.34 15.21 14.23
N PHE A 162 -4.10 16.26 13.92
CA PHE A 162 -3.85 17.12 12.76
C PHE A 162 -2.54 17.93 12.86
N LEU A 163 -1.90 17.96 14.03
CA LEU A 163 -0.55 18.52 14.25
C LEU A 163 0.51 17.41 14.34
N ARG A 164 0.20 16.21 13.87
CA ARG A 164 1.09 15.05 13.93
C ARG A 164 1.36 14.55 12.52
N GLU A 165 2.46 13.81 12.42
CA GLU A 165 2.95 13.29 11.16
C GLU A 165 3.34 11.84 11.31
N TYR A 166 3.04 11.08 10.28
CA TYR A 166 3.40 9.68 10.16
C TYR A 166 4.65 9.55 9.30
N VAL A 167 5.56 8.67 9.70
CA VAL A 167 6.78 8.33 8.94
C VAL A 167 6.90 6.83 8.79
N LEU A 168 7.20 6.39 7.57
CA LEU A 168 7.59 5.04 7.18
C LEU A 168 9.03 5.06 6.68
N HIS A 169 9.89 4.28 7.34
CA HIS A 169 11.28 4.12 6.94
C HIS A 169 11.45 3.00 5.92
N GLY A 170 12.37 3.19 4.97
CA GLY A 170 12.81 2.11 4.08
C GLY A 170 13.54 1.01 4.86
N SER A 171 14.15 0.04 4.16
CA SER A 171 15.08 -0.92 4.80
C SER A 171 16.43 -1.10 4.10
N VAL A 172 16.59 -0.58 2.88
CA VAL A 172 17.81 -0.73 2.05
C VAL A 172 18.39 0.64 1.73
N ILE A 173 19.64 0.86 2.14
CA ILE A 173 20.48 1.97 1.68
C ILE A 173 21.57 1.36 0.79
N PRO A 174 21.68 1.71 -0.51
CA PRO A 174 22.76 1.20 -1.35
C PRO A 174 24.14 1.66 -0.87
N GLU A 175 25.19 0.91 -1.19
CA GLU A 175 26.57 1.25 -0.80
C GLU A 175 27.00 2.61 -1.37
N GLY A 176 27.44 3.53 -0.50
CA GLY A 176 27.89 4.88 -0.85
C GLY A 176 26.82 5.98 -0.80
N TYR A 177 25.60 5.68 -0.36
CA TYR A 177 24.51 6.64 -0.10
C TYR A 177 24.41 6.91 1.41
N GLY A 178 24.17 8.17 1.79
CA GLY A 178 24.17 8.62 3.20
C GLY A 178 25.57 8.74 3.85
N GLU A 179 26.62 9.04 3.08
CA GLU A 179 27.95 9.42 3.60
C GLU A 179 28.22 10.92 3.36
N GLY A 180 28.28 11.76 4.41
CA GLY A 180 28.71 13.15 4.19
C GLY A 180 28.43 14.22 5.24
N THR A 181 27.55 14.03 6.23
CA THR A 181 27.10 15.10 7.14
C THR A 181 26.90 14.68 8.61
N GLU A 182 26.94 15.66 9.54
CA GLU A 182 26.65 15.43 10.97
C GLU A 182 25.16 15.10 11.17
N GLY A 183 24.86 13.95 11.75
CA GLY A 183 23.48 13.42 11.91
C GLY A 183 23.36 11.95 11.49
N GLU A 184 24.35 11.46 10.74
CA GLU A 184 24.48 10.07 10.30
C GLU A 184 24.85 9.15 11.47
N VAL A 185 23.90 8.33 11.93
CA VAL A 185 24.23 7.26 12.87
C VAL A 185 24.70 6.04 12.09
N SER A 186 26.01 5.94 11.90
CA SER A 186 26.64 4.68 11.47
C SER A 186 26.56 3.67 12.61
N GLY A 187 25.50 2.86 12.66
CA GLY A 187 25.49 1.45 13.08
C GLY A 187 26.05 1.00 14.45
N ASP A 188 26.70 1.85 15.26
CA ASP A 188 27.53 1.41 16.39
C ASP A 188 27.40 2.33 17.63
N GLY A 189 26.37 3.18 17.69
CA GLY A 189 26.24 4.23 18.71
C GLY A 189 24.87 4.46 19.37
N GLY A 190 23.84 3.68 19.04
CA GLY A 190 22.46 3.92 19.51
C GLY A 190 21.60 4.53 18.41
N TYR A 191 20.51 3.83 18.09
CA TYR A 191 19.69 3.91 16.88
C TYR A 191 20.42 3.50 15.58
N ILE A 192 19.94 2.42 14.95
CA ILE A 192 20.39 1.90 13.65
C ILE A 192 19.15 1.78 12.78
N GLY A 193 19.13 2.46 11.62
CA GLY A 193 18.36 2.01 10.47
C GLY A 193 17.35 2.98 9.86
N ILE A 194 17.76 3.48 8.70
CA ILE A 194 17.00 3.70 7.47
C ILE A 194 16.28 5.04 7.30
N LEU A 195 16.54 5.67 6.16
CA LEU A 195 16.01 6.97 5.74
C LEU A 195 14.49 6.88 5.56
N PRO A 196 13.73 7.96 5.83
CA PRO A 196 12.31 8.02 5.50
C PRO A 196 12.09 7.60 4.04
N ALA A 197 11.24 6.60 3.83
CA ALA A 197 10.79 6.19 2.51
C ALA A 197 9.49 6.92 2.14
N ALA A 198 8.60 7.11 3.10
CA ALA A 198 7.37 7.87 2.92
C ALA A 198 6.95 8.51 4.25
N ALA A 199 6.25 9.64 4.19
CA ALA A 199 5.73 10.34 5.35
C ALA A 199 4.70 11.38 4.90
N GLY A 200 3.93 11.88 5.86
CA GLY A 200 3.02 13.00 5.64
C GLY A 200 2.28 13.40 6.91
N GLY A 201 1.69 14.59 6.87
CA GLY A 201 0.79 15.09 7.91
C GLY A 201 -0.49 14.28 7.97
N LEU A 202 -1.00 14.09 9.19
CA LEU A 202 -2.32 13.50 9.40
C LEU A 202 -3.39 14.52 9.03
N GLU A 203 -4.15 14.26 7.97
CA GLU A 203 -5.23 15.13 7.52
C GLU A 203 -6.57 14.54 7.99
N GLU A 204 -7.33 15.31 8.78
CA GLU A 204 -8.69 14.91 9.17
C GLU A 204 -9.59 14.85 7.92
N THR A 205 -10.33 13.76 7.79
CA THR A 205 -11.23 13.54 6.64
C THR A 205 -12.57 12.99 7.08
N SER A 206 -13.56 13.07 6.17
CA SER A 206 -14.86 12.43 6.40
C SER A 206 -14.77 10.92 6.23
N LYS A 207 -15.59 10.16 6.97
CA LYS A 207 -15.72 8.71 6.80
C LYS A 207 -15.98 8.29 5.36
N ASP A 208 -16.90 8.97 4.66
CA ASP A 208 -17.23 8.65 3.27
C ASP A 208 -16.01 8.77 2.35
N ALA A 209 -15.17 9.79 2.55
CA ALA A 209 -13.96 9.98 1.77
C ALA A 209 -12.86 8.96 2.14
N ALA A 210 -12.70 8.66 3.44
CA ALA A 210 -11.78 7.62 3.89
C ALA A 210 -12.17 6.24 3.36
N LEU A 211 -13.47 5.89 3.38
CA LEU A 211 -13.99 4.65 2.81
C LEU A 211 -13.78 4.58 1.30
N ALA A 212 -13.98 5.68 0.57
CA ALA A 212 -13.72 5.69 -0.87
C ALA A 212 -12.24 5.47 -1.21
N LEU A 213 -11.33 6.06 -0.41
CA LEU A 213 -9.89 5.81 -0.53
C LEU A 213 -9.54 4.36 -0.17
N PHE A 214 -10.11 3.87 0.91
CA PHE A 214 -9.92 2.50 1.37
C PHE A 214 -10.40 1.47 0.34
N ASP A 215 -11.56 1.68 -0.28
CA ASP A 215 -12.10 0.80 -1.32
C ASP A 215 -11.14 0.72 -2.52
N SER A 216 -10.55 1.85 -2.93
CA SER A 216 -9.50 1.88 -3.96
C SER A 216 -8.25 1.09 -3.56
N LEU A 217 -7.82 1.19 -2.30
CA LEU A 217 -6.65 0.46 -1.81
C LEU A 217 -6.92 -1.02 -1.61
N GLU A 218 -8.13 -1.41 -1.25
CA GLU A 218 -8.52 -2.81 -1.21
C GLU A 218 -8.42 -3.42 -2.60
N ASP A 219 -8.91 -2.71 -3.62
CA ASP A 219 -8.78 -3.15 -5.02
C ASP A 219 -7.30 -3.26 -5.42
N ASP A 220 -6.49 -2.22 -5.16
CA ASP A 220 -5.05 -2.21 -5.46
C ASP A 220 -4.30 -3.35 -4.72
N PHE A 221 -4.48 -3.49 -3.40
CA PHE A 221 -3.77 -4.48 -2.58
C PHE A 221 -4.22 -5.92 -2.87
N ARG A 222 -5.47 -6.12 -3.29
CA ARG A 222 -5.94 -7.43 -3.74
C ARG A 222 -5.52 -7.74 -5.18
N ASN A 223 -4.78 -6.83 -5.82
CA ASN A 223 -4.47 -6.83 -7.23
C ASN A 223 -5.75 -6.99 -8.08
N VAL A 224 -6.89 -6.49 -7.59
CA VAL A 224 -8.19 -6.58 -8.24
C VAL A 224 -8.40 -5.31 -9.06
N ILE A 225 -8.48 -5.46 -10.38
CA ILE A 225 -8.73 -4.34 -11.29
C ILE A 225 -10.10 -4.54 -11.91
N SER A 226 -11.01 -3.59 -11.70
CA SER A 226 -12.36 -3.63 -12.27
C SER A 226 -12.60 -2.45 -13.22
N GLY A 227 -12.97 -2.74 -14.47
CA GLY A 227 -13.50 -1.75 -15.40
C GLY A 227 -15.01 -1.54 -15.26
N ASP A 228 -15.58 -0.79 -16.19
CA ASP A 228 -17.00 -0.48 -16.28
C ASP A 228 -17.68 -1.03 -17.56
N ASP A 229 -18.70 -0.37 -18.09
CA ASP A 229 -19.43 -0.81 -19.29
C ASP A 229 -18.94 -0.04 -20.56
N THR A 230 -17.70 0.47 -20.54
CA THR A 230 -17.10 1.26 -21.64
C THR A 230 -15.77 0.70 -22.13
N ASP A 231 -15.33 1.10 -23.33
CA ASP A 231 -14.05 0.63 -23.88
C ASP A 231 -12.85 1.15 -23.05
N GLU A 232 -12.13 0.25 -22.39
CA GLU A 232 -11.08 0.58 -21.44
C GLU A 232 -9.69 0.02 -21.81
N SER A 233 -8.67 0.56 -21.14
CA SER A 233 -7.29 0.06 -21.21
C SER A 233 -6.82 -0.18 -19.79
N LEU A 234 -6.92 -1.43 -19.35
CA LEU A 234 -6.58 -1.88 -18.01
C LEU A 234 -5.19 -2.52 -18.02
N THR A 235 -4.44 -2.33 -16.94
CA THR A 235 -3.09 -2.89 -16.80
C THR A 235 -2.89 -3.28 -15.35
N GLY A 236 -2.55 -4.55 -15.16
CA GLY A 236 -2.12 -5.18 -13.91
C GLY A 236 -0.98 -4.45 -13.22
N VAL A 237 -0.84 -4.72 -11.94
CA VAL A 237 0.27 -4.20 -11.15
C VAL A 237 1.46 -5.16 -11.25
N LEU A 238 2.18 -5.42 -10.17
CA LEU A 238 3.20 -6.47 -10.13
C LEU A 238 2.68 -7.57 -9.20
N GLY A 239 2.81 -8.83 -9.60
CA GLY A 239 2.28 -9.96 -8.85
C GLY A 239 0.98 -10.48 -9.45
N ASP A 240 0.37 -11.47 -8.79
CA ASP A 240 -0.81 -12.16 -9.30
C ASP A 240 -2.03 -11.23 -9.28
N ASP A 241 -2.58 -10.86 -10.44
CA ASP A 241 -3.73 -9.95 -10.59
C ASP A 241 -5.07 -10.67 -10.78
N ALA A 242 -6.17 -10.03 -10.40
CA ALA A 242 -7.54 -10.41 -10.75
C ALA A 242 -8.21 -9.26 -11.52
N ILE A 243 -8.22 -9.35 -12.85
CA ILE A 243 -8.71 -8.28 -13.72
C ILE A 243 -10.09 -8.61 -14.27
N PHE A 244 -11.05 -7.71 -14.13
CA PHE A 244 -12.41 -7.79 -14.66
C PHE A 244 -12.66 -6.57 -15.55
N ALA A 245 -12.62 -6.74 -16.88
CA ALA A 245 -12.71 -5.59 -17.79
C ALA A 245 -14.14 -5.02 -17.87
N GLY A 246 -15.16 -5.87 -17.81
CA GLY A 246 -16.54 -5.42 -17.71
C GLY A 246 -17.25 -5.54 -19.06
N GLY A 247 -17.85 -4.46 -19.55
CA GLY A 247 -18.43 -4.42 -20.88
C GLY A 247 -17.72 -3.38 -21.75
N GLY A 248 -17.63 -3.60 -23.06
CA GLY A 248 -16.87 -2.73 -23.96
C GLY A 248 -15.86 -3.53 -24.78
N ASP A 249 -15.20 -2.89 -25.75
CA ASP A 249 -14.09 -3.53 -26.47
C ASP A 249 -12.74 -3.22 -25.76
N ASP A 250 -12.36 -4.06 -24.80
CA ASP A 250 -11.30 -3.73 -23.84
C ASP A 250 -9.88 -4.14 -24.28
N ARG A 251 -8.90 -3.51 -23.64
CA ARG A 251 -7.48 -3.91 -23.70
C ARG A 251 -6.96 -4.15 -22.30
N VAL A 252 -6.60 -5.38 -22.00
CA VAL A 252 -6.13 -5.81 -20.69
C VAL A 252 -4.72 -6.38 -20.81
N ALA A 253 -3.85 -6.05 -19.85
CA ALA A 253 -2.52 -6.65 -19.70
C ALA A 253 -2.26 -6.99 -18.23
N GLY A 254 -2.02 -8.26 -17.89
CA GLY A 254 -1.73 -8.71 -16.51
C GLY A 254 -0.30 -8.40 -16.04
N ARG A 255 0.70 -8.59 -16.92
CA ARG A 255 2.15 -8.34 -16.68
C ARG A 255 2.82 -9.50 -15.96
N ASP A 256 3.50 -9.28 -14.83
CA ASP A 256 4.31 -10.28 -14.15
C ASP A 256 3.47 -10.86 -13.02
N GLY A 257 3.15 -12.15 -13.02
CA GLY A 257 2.25 -12.76 -12.05
C GLY A 257 1.45 -13.91 -12.66
N ASN A 258 0.81 -14.73 -11.83
CA ASN A 258 -0.19 -15.70 -12.28
C ASN A 258 -1.57 -15.02 -12.28
N ASP A 259 -1.94 -14.43 -13.41
CA ASP A 259 -3.08 -13.51 -13.44
C ASP A 259 -4.40 -14.22 -13.75
N SER A 260 -5.50 -13.71 -13.22
CA SER A 260 -6.87 -14.11 -13.53
C SER A 260 -7.60 -12.99 -14.25
N ILE A 261 -7.67 -13.07 -15.58
CA ILE A 261 -8.24 -12.03 -16.43
C ILE A 261 -9.61 -12.46 -16.95
N THR A 262 -10.62 -11.61 -16.78
CA THR A 262 -11.95 -11.73 -17.38
C THR A 262 -12.21 -10.51 -18.28
N GLY A 263 -12.40 -10.74 -19.59
CA GLY A 263 -12.78 -9.67 -20.53
C GLY A 263 -14.20 -9.19 -20.26
N GLY A 264 -15.18 -10.04 -20.53
CA GLY A 264 -16.59 -9.74 -20.23
C GLY A 264 -17.40 -9.58 -21.51
N ASP A 265 -18.21 -8.53 -21.65
CA ASP A 265 -19.04 -8.34 -22.83
C ASP A 265 -18.31 -7.48 -23.88
N GLY A 266 -17.92 -8.02 -25.04
CA GLY A 266 -17.37 -7.21 -26.13
C GLY A 266 -16.36 -7.93 -27.01
N ASN A 267 -15.43 -7.21 -27.63
CA ASN A 267 -14.36 -7.82 -28.42
C ASN A 267 -13.01 -7.47 -27.82
N ASP A 268 -12.61 -8.26 -26.85
CA ASP A 268 -11.52 -7.89 -25.96
C ASP A 268 -10.15 -8.30 -26.49
N ARG A 269 -9.12 -7.62 -25.99
CA ARG A 269 -7.72 -7.98 -26.17
C ARG A 269 -7.09 -8.21 -24.81
N LEU A 270 -6.91 -9.47 -24.48
CA LEU A 270 -6.44 -9.92 -23.18
C LEU A 270 -5.00 -10.43 -23.30
N LEU A 271 -4.09 -9.81 -22.55
CA LEU A 271 -2.71 -10.25 -22.40
C LEU A 271 -2.50 -10.68 -20.95
N GLY A 272 -2.08 -11.93 -20.69
CA GLY A 272 -1.67 -12.40 -19.36
C GLY A 272 -0.33 -11.79 -19.01
N GLY A 273 0.76 -12.50 -19.25
CA GLY A 273 2.08 -11.91 -19.39
C GLY A 273 3.14 -12.94 -19.06
N ASP A 274 3.90 -12.71 -18.00
CA ASP A 274 4.86 -13.65 -17.43
C ASP A 274 4.22 -14.33 -16.21
N GLY A 275 4.00 -15.64 -16.28
CA GLY A 275 3.40 -16.44 -15.21
C GLY A 275 2.37 -17.44 -15.76
N ASP A 276 1.78 -18.25 -14.89
CA ASP A 276 0.77 -19.24 -15.28
C ASP A 276 -0.63 -18.60 -15.23
N ASP A 277 -1.09 -18.04 -16.35
CA ASP A 277 -2.28 -17.20 -16.37
C ASP A 277 -3.60 -17.97 -16.57
N PHE A 278 -4.70 -17.44 -16.04
CA PHE A 278 -6.07 -17.83 -16.30
C PHE A 278 -6.81 -16.72 -17.05
N ILE A 279 -7.22 -16.96 -18.30
CA ILE A 279 -7.89 -15.96 -19.13
C ILE A 279 -9.28 -16.44 -19.57
N LEU A 280 -10.31 -15.69 -19.19
CA LEU A 280 -11.69 -15.84 -19.63
C LEU A 280 -12.05 -14.69 -20.59
N GLY A 281 -12.28 -15.01 -21.86
CA GLY A 281 -12.68 -14.02 -22.88
C GLY A 281 -14.00 -13.33 -22.52
N GLY A 282 -15.05 -14.13 -22.31
CA GLY A 282 -16.41 -13.62 -22.10
C GLY A 282 -17.27 -13.76 -23.36
N ALA A 283 -18.21 -12.84 -23.56
CA ALA A 283 -19.08 -12.80 -24.73
C ALA A 283 -18.46 -11.96 -25.86
N GLY A 284 -18.69 -12.37 -27.10
CA GLY A 284 -18.16 -11.69 -28.29
C GLY A 284 -16.88 -12.31 -28.86
N ALA A 285 -16.05 -11.51 -29.54
CA ALA A 285 -14.94 -12.00 -30.36
C ALA A 285 -13.57 -11.57 -29.83
N ASP A 286 -13.08 -12.34 -28.86
CA ASP A 286 -11.89 -12.01 -28.09
C ASP A 286 -10.59 -12.50 -28.71
N ARG A 287 -9.52 -11.79 -28.36
CA ARG A 287 -8.15 -12.17 -28.64
C ARG A 287 -7.40 -12.23 -27.34
N ALA A 288 -6.92 -13.42 -27.00
CA ALA A 288 -6.21 -13.66 -25.78
C ALA A 288 -4.80 -14.17 -26.08
N PHE A 289 -3.84 -13.75 -25.27
CA PHE A 289 -2.45 -14.18 -25.27
C PHE A 289 -2.02 -14.28 -23.80
N GLY A 290 -1.61 -15.43 -23.30
CA GLY A 290 -1.20 -15.64 -21.92
C GLY A 290 0.21 -15.09 -21.84
N GLY A 291 1.17 -15.87 -22.29
CA GLY A 291 2.47 -15.34 -22.65
C GLY A 291 3.56 -16.33 -22.31
N ASN A 292 4.41 -15.98 -21.36
CA ASN A 292 5.40 -16.87 -20.82
C ASN A 292 4.82 -17.63 -19.62
N GLY A 293 4.55 -18.92 -19.76
CA GLY A 293 4.07 -19.76 -18.67
C GLY A 293 3.13 -20.84 -19.18
N ASP A 294 2.54 -21.59 -18.26
CA ASP A 294 1.53 -22.61 -18.55
C ASP A 294 0.11 -22.02 -18.42
N ASP A 295 -0.34 -21.34 -19.47
CA ASP A 295 -1.59 -20.58 -19.46
C ASP A 295 -2.85 -21.43 -19.71
N THR A 296 -3.96 -21.02 -19.08
CA THR A 296 -5.29 -21.60 -19.25
C THR A 296 -6.26 -20.58 -19.83
N TYR A 297 -6.91 -20.93 -20.94
CA TYR A 297 -7.98 -20.11 -21.53
C TYR A 297 -9.32 -20.81 -21.40
N VAL A 298 -10.32 -20.08 -20.92
CA VAL A 298 -11.69 -20.57 -20.76
C VAL A 298 -12.65 -19.79 -21.66
N VAL A 299 -13.59 -20.53 -22.24
CA VAL A 299 -14.73 -19.98 -22.99
C VAL A 299 -16.01 -20.33 -22.24
N GLN A 300 -16.91 -19.36 -22.05
CA GLN A 300 -18.21 -19.63 -21.43
C GLN A 300 -19.23 -20.06 -22.48
N GLY A 301 -19.72 -21.30 -22.41
CA GLY A 301 -20.79 -21.81 -23.26
C GLY A 301 -20.49 -23.19 -23.85
N SER A 302 -21.29 -23.64 -24.82
CA SER A 302 -21.02 -24.92 -25.48
C SER A 302 -19.80 -24.80 -26.39
N SER A 303 -18.98 -25.84 -26.50
CA SER A 303 -17.90 -25.86 -27.51
C SER A 303 -18.43 -25.71 -28.95
N ASP A 304 -19.72 -25.97 -29.17
CA ASP A 304 -20.39 -25.77 -30.46
C ASP A 304 -20.69 -24.30 -30.77
N ASP A 305 -20.74 -23.44 -29.74
CA ASP A 305 -21.06 -22.02 -29.84
C ASP A 305 -19.80 -21.18 -30.13
N TYR A 306 -18.62 -21.77 -30.07
CA TYR A 306 -17.35 -21.06 -30.21
C TYR A 306 -16.39 -21.73 -31.18
N ARG A 307 -15.70 -20.91 -31.96
CA ARG A 307 -14.52 -21.30 -32.72
C ARG A 307 -13.28 -20.82 -31.99
N VAL A 308 -12.53 -21.75 -31.41
CA VAL A 308 -11.22 -21.49 -30.81
C VAL A 308 -10.11 -21.76 -31.83
N ILE A 309 -9.26 -20.76 -32.09
CA ILE A 309 -8.08 -20.86 -32.95
C ILE A 309 -6.85 -20.61 -32.10
N GLN A 310 -6.08 -21.65 -31.83
CA GLN A 310 -4.77 -21.54 -31.21
C GLN A 310 -3.70 -21.45 -32.31
N ARG A 311 -2.84 -20.44 -32.22
CA ARG A 311 -1.73 -20.20 -33.15
C ARG A 311 -0.41 -20.69 -32.54
N ASP A 312 0.57 -20.96 -33.41
CA ASP A 312 1.89 -21.46 -33.01
C ASP A 312 2.69 -20.45 -32.16
N ASP A 313 2.27 -19.18 -32.14
CA ASP A 313 2.87 -18.12 -31.33
C ASP A 313 2.28 -18.04 -29.91
N GLY A 314 1.34 -18.90 -29.54
CA GLY A 314 0.66 -18.88 -28.24
C GLY A 314 -0.65 -18.08 -28.23
N GLN A 315 -0.95 -17.34 -29.29
CA GLN A 315 -2.19 -16.56 -29.38
C GLN A 315 -3.41 -17.48 -29.52
N VAL A 316 -4.43 -17.22 -28.69
CA VAL A 316 -5.75 -17.84 -28.75
C VAL A 316 -6.76 -16.81 -29.24
N ILE A 317 -7.51 -17.16 -30.29
CA ILE A 317 -8.62 -16.34 -30.78
C ILE A 317 -9.91 -17.12 -30.55
N VAL A 318 -10.82 -16.52 -29.80
CA VAL A 318 -12.15 -17.06 -29.54
C VAL A 318 -13.14 -16.24 -30.34
N GLN A 319 -14.02 -16.91 -31.09
CA GLN A 319 -15.08 -16.26 -31.84
C GLN A 319 -16.37 -17.01 -31.58
N GLU A 320 -17.45 -16.30 -31.28
CA GLU A 320 -18.77 -16.91 -31.37
C GLU A 320 -18.99 -17.48 -32.77
N ALA A 321 -19.38 -18.75 -32.82
CA ALA A 321 -19.82 -19.40 -34.02
C ALA A 321 -21.10 -18.68 -34.45
N GLY A 322 -20.95 -17.76 -35.41
CA GLY A 322 -22.09 -17.08 -36.00
C GLY A 322 -23.17 -18.12 -36.35
N THR A 323 -24.42 -17.79 -36.03
CA THR A 323 -25.60 -18.57 -36.44
C THR A 323 -25.80 -18.50 -37.96
N ASP A 324 -24.76 -18.77 -38.75
CA ASP A 324 -24.86 -18.82 -40.21
C ASP A 324 -25.36 -20.19 -40.64
N ASN A 325 -26.65 -20.39 -40.38
CA ASN A 325 -27.41 -21.46 -40.97
C ASN A 325 -27.98 -20.95 -42.31
N ARG A 326 -27.15 -20.87 -43.36
CA ARG A 326 -27.51 -21.13 -44.78
C ARG A 326 -26.39 -20.95 -45.79
#